data_AF-A0A397EI99-F1
#
_entry.id   AF-A0A397EI99-F1
#
_cell.length_a   1.000
_cell.length_b   1.000
_cell.length_c   1.000
_cell.angle_alpha   90.00
_cell.angle_beta   90.00
_cell.angle_gamma   90.00
#
_symmetry.space_group_name_H-M   'P 1'
#
loop_
_entity.id
_entity.type
_entity.pdbx_description
1 polymer ?
#
loop_
_entity_poly.entity_id
_entity_poly.type
_entity_poly.pdbx_seq_one_letter_code
_entity_poly.pdbx_strand_id
1 'polypeptide(L)'
;MTLTQPRTSFSVYIASVLQLAGYTAEQAAAAVLVIIRFEQTLPGFTVSKLEEMEAEASPYTVFNYCELDQKYPLLIGSWLKANSFNVREQCGGSNDWVGFHDLTYFDKAEVLLKNTTLDDLRTIVEYKLIHASSKYLTPEFRTANWNFFGKSKKFGVAVEPTREAFCAKEVDDVLGELLGQDFIDAVWSPGTAKAADELVKALKSSFSTGIATVDWLDNSTRANEAVQ
;
A
#
# COMPACT_ATOMS: atom_id res chain seq x y z
N MET A 1 -3.49 27.38 4.14
CA MET A 1 -4.38 26.44 3.41
C MET A 1 -5.06 25.57 4.47
N THR A 2 -6.31 25.85 4.80
CA THR A 2 -6.99 25.28 5.97
C THR A 2 -7.36 23.80 5.74
N LEU A 3 -7.30 22.98 6.81
CA LEU A 3 -7.70 21.56 6.84
C LEU A 3 -9.15 21.27 6.39
N THR A 4 -9.90 22.29 5.99
CA THR A 4 -11.29 22.23 5.50
C THR A 4 -11.37 21.93 4.01
N GLN A 5 -10.45 22.46 3.19
CA GLN A 5 -10.51 22.31 1.74
C GLN A 5 -10.37 20.84 1.24
N PRO A 6 -9.46 20.02 1.79
CA PRO A 6 -9.31 18.61 1.38
C PRO A 6 -10.56 17.78 1.71
N ARG A 7 -11.20 18.07 2.84
CA ARG A 7 -12.40 17.36 3.31
C ARG A 7 -13.59 17.61 2.40
N THR A 8 -13.83 18.87 2.01
CA THR A 8 -14.91 19.21 1.08
C THR A 8 -14.72 18.52 -0.27
N SER A 9 -13.50 18.53 -0.83
CA SER A 9 -13.24 17.85 -2.10
C SER A 9 -13.40 16.33 -2.01
N PHE A 10 -13.07 15.72 -0.87
CA PHE A 10 -13.18 14.27 -0.69
C PHE A 10 -14.64 13.84 -0.54
N SER A 11 -15.45 14.59 0.22
CA SER A 11 -16.90 14.36 0.32
C SER A 11 -17.59 14.46 -1.05
N VAL A 12 -17.20 15.43 -1.88
CA VAL A 12 -17.72 15.57 -3.25
C VAL A 12 -17.35 14.35 -4.10
N TYR A 13 -16.11 13.87 -4.01
CA TYR A 13 -15.67 12.69 -4.73
C TYR A 13 -16.49 11.44 -4.34
N ILE A 14 -16.59 11.15 -3.03
CA ILE A 14 -17.37 10.02 -2.51
C ILE A 14 -18.81 10.06 -3.01
N ALA A 15 -19.48 11.22 -2.85
CA ALA A 15 -20.86 11.39 -3.31
C ALA A 15 -21.00 11.13 -4.81
N SER A 16 -20.06 11.63 -5.61
CA SER A 16 -20.07 11.50 -7.07
C SER A 16 -20.00 10.03 -7.49
N VAL A 17 -19.05 9.26 -6.94
CA VAL A 17 -18.90 7.86 -7.35
C VAL A 17 -20.02 6.96 -6.84
N LEU A 18 -20.62 7.27 -5.68
CA LEU A 18 -21.80 6.55 -5.19
C LEU A 18 -23.05 6.82 -6.05
N GLN A 19 -23.27 8.07 -6.46
CA GLN A 19 -24.38 8.41 -7.35
C GLN A 19 -24.20 7.77 -8.73
N LEU A 20 -22.97 7.76 -9.28
CA LEU A 20 -22.67 7.03 -10.51
C LEU A 20 -22.92 5.52 -10.37
N ALA A 21 -22.79 4.97 -9.16
CA ALA A 21 -23.11 3.58 -8.84
C ALA A 21 -24.62 3.34 -8.56
N GLY A 22 -25.47 4.36 -8.69
CA GLY A 22 -26.92 4.24 -8.59
C GLY A 22 -27.54 4.70 -7.25
N TYR A 23 -26.75 5.30 -6.35
CA TYR A 23 -27.30 5.86 -5.11
C TYR A 23 -28.12 7.11 -5.42
N THR A 24 -29.24 7.31 -4.70
CA THR A 24 -29.90 8.62 -4.71
C THR A 24 -29.02 9.67 -4.04
N ALA A 25 -29.32 10.95 -4.26
CA ALA A 25 -28.60 12.05 -3.62
C ALA A 25 -28.65 11.95 -2.08
N GLU A 26 -29.79 11.53 -1.52
CA GLU A 26 -29.99 11.35 -0.08
C GLU A 26 -29.17 10.18 0.46
N GLN A 27 -29.18 9.03 -0.24
CA GLN A 27 -28.39 7.86 0.13
C GLN A 27 -26.90 8.18 0.10
N ALA A 28 -26.43 8.84 -0.96
CA ALA A 28 -25.03 9.24 -1.09
C ALA A 28 -24.62 10.23 0.02
N ALA A 29 -25.47 11.22 0.35
CA ALA A 29 -25.19 12.17 1.41
C ALA A 29 -25.06 11.48 2.80
N ALA A 30 -25.92 10.51 3.09
CA ALA A 30 -25.83 9.72 4.32
C ALA A 30 -24.55 8.85 4.35
N ALA A 31 -24.25 8.16 3.25
CA ALA A 31 -23.06 7.31 3.13
C ALA A 31 -21.76 8.10 3.28
N VAL A 32 -21.68 9.31 2.73
CA VAL A 32 -20.51 10.20 2.87
C VAL A 32 -20.18 10.45 4.34
N LEU A 33 -21.17 10.66 5.21
CA LEU A 33 -20.93 10.91 6.63
C LEU A 33 -20.29 9.68 7.31
N VAL A 34 -20.79 8.49 7.00
CA VAL A 34 -20.26 7.22 7.52
C VAL A 34 -18.82 7.02 7.06
N ILE A 35 -18.57 7.17 5.76
CA ILE A 35 -17.26 6.96 5.15
C ILE A 35 -16.25 7.98 5.67
N ILE A 36 -16.59 9.26 5.74
CA ILE A 36 -15.68 10.29 6.27
C ILE A 36 -15.33 10.02 7.73
N ARG A 37 -16.32 9.64 8.56
CA ARG A 37 -16.06 9.28 9.97
C ARG A 37 -15.09 8.12 10.08
N PHE A 38 -15.25 7.08 9.25
CA PHE A 38 -14.33 5.95 9.19
C PHE A 38 -12.93 6.37 8.73
N GLU A 39 -12.81 7.13 7.64
CA GLU A 39 -11.51 7.56 7.11
C GLU A 39 -10.75 8.45 8.10
N GLN A 40 -11.46 9.14 9.01
CA GLN A 40 -10.87 9.93 10.08
C GLN A 40 -10.25 9.10 11.21
N THR A 41 -10.63 7.83 11.38
CA THR A 41 -10.01 6.98 12.41
C THR A 41 -8.66 6.42 11.95
N LEU A 42 -8.48 6.22 10.64
CA LEU A 42 -7.32 5.51 10.07
C LEU A 42 -5.95 6.16 10.34
N PRO A 43 -5.77 7.50 10.33
CA PRO A 43 -4.48 8.10 10.62
C PRO A 43 -3.92 7.74 12.00
N GLY A 44 -4.77 7.33 12.94
CA GLY A 44 -4.35 6.88 14.25
C GLY A 44 -3.94 5.41 14.31
N PHE A 45 -3.97 4.66 13.20
CA PHE A 45 -3.78 3.19 13.21
C PHE A 45 -2.33 2.78 13.00
N THR A 46 -1.56 3.56 12.23
CA THR A 46 -0.16 3.29 11.95
C THR A 46 0.73 4.20 12.78
N VAL A 47 1.93 3.74 13.10
CA VAL A 47 3.00 4.64 13.53
C VAL A 47 3.26 5.68 12.44
N SER A 48 3.69 6.87 12.83
CA SER A 48 4.13 7.86 11.85
C SER A 48 5.39 7.39 11.13
N LYS A 49 5.63 7.88 9.92
CA LYS A 49 6.86 7.57 9.16
C LYS A 49 8.13 7.89 9.94
N LEU A 50 8.10 8.92 10.79
CA LEU A 50 9.24 9.28 11.63
C LEU A 50 9.48 8.22 12.71
N GLU A 51 8.43 7.82 13.42
CA GLU A 51 8.50 6.76 14.44
C GLU A 51 8.94 5.42 13.85
N GLU A 52 8.50 5.08 12.63
CA GLU A 52 8.95 3.87 11.92
C GLU A 52 10.44 3.92 11.57
N MET A 53 10.95 5.09 11.17
CA MET A 53 12.38 5.28 10.86
C MET A 53 13.27 5.30 12.10
N GLU A 54 12.75 5.77 13.23
CA GLU A 54 13.47 5.86 14.51
C GLU A 54 13.36 4.57 15.35
N ALA A 55 12.47 3.65 14.99
CA ALA A 55 12.30 2.39 15.68
C ALA A 55 13.57 1.53 15.58
N GLU A 56 14.20 1.28 16.73
CA GLU A 56 15.33 0.38 16.88
C GLU A 56 14.83 -1.06 16.71
N ALA A 57 14.78 -1.53 15.45
CA ALA A 57 14.19 -2.80 15.01
C ALA A 57 12.80 -3.07 15.61
N SER A 58 11.74 -2.71 14.87
CA SER A 58 10.37 -3.05 15.29
C SER A 58 10.26 -4.55 15.61
N PRO A 59 9.64 -4.95 16.74
CA PRO A 59 9.64 -6.33 17.18
C PRO A 59 8.94 -7.22 16.15
N TYR A 60 9.74 -7.94 15.37
CA TYR A 60 9.25 -8.96 14.45
C TYR A 60 8.55 -10.05 15.26
N THR A 61 7.23 -10.04 15.20
CA THR A 61 6.40 -10.99 15.95
C THR A 61 5.81 -11.99 14.97
N VAL A 62 5.88 -13.27 15.32
CA VAL A 62 5.34 -14.34 14.49
C VAL A 62 4.18 -14.99 15.23
N PHE A 63 3.10 -15.25 14.50
CA PHE A 63 1.96 -16.03 14.98
C PHE A 63 1.63 -17.13 13.97
N ASN A 64 1.10 -18.25 14.46
CA ASN A 64 0.44 -19.21 13.60
C ASN A 64 -1.05 -18.84 13.36
N TYR A 65 -1.71 -19.48 12.39
CA TYR A 65 -3.11 -19.18 12.06
C TYR A 65 -4.10 -19.35 13.22
N CYS A 66 -3.89 -20.29 14.14
CA CYS A 66 -4.75 -20.46 15.31
C CYS A 66 -4.62 -19.28 16.28
N GLU A 67 -3.38 -18.87 16.57
CA GLU A 67 -3.10 -17.72 17.43
C GLU A 67 -3.69 -16.43 16.83
N LEU A 68 -3.65 -16.28 15.51
CA LEU A 68 -4.24 -15.15 14.79
C LEU A 68 -5.77 -15.16 14.84
N ASP A 69 -6.42 -16.31 14.68
CA ASP A 69 -7.88 -16.41 14.83
C ASP A 69 -8.33 -16.11 16.27
N GLN A 70 -7.54 -16.52 17.26
CA GLN A 70 -7.81 -16.21 18.66
C GLN A 70 -7.60 -14.73 18.99
N LYS A 71 -6.51 -14.13 18.48
CA LYS A 71 -6.13 -12.75 18.80
C LYS A 71 -6.96 -11.71 18.02
N TYR A 72 -7.23 -11.98 16.75
CA TYR A 72 -7.95 -11.07 15.84
C TYR A 72 -9.12 -11.78 15.15
N PRO A 73 -10.13 -12.27 15.90
CA PRO A 73 -11.20 -13.10 15.37
C PRO A 73 -12.06 -12.39 14.31
N LEU A 74 -12.26 -11.07 14.41
CA LEU A 74 -13.09 -10.30 13.47
C LEU A 74 -12.30 -9.88 12.22
N LEU A 75 -11.00 -9.59 12.35
CA LEU A 75 -10.15 -9.15 11.26
C LEU A 75 -9.48 -10.33 10.54
N ILE A 76 -8.37 -10.84 11.08
CA ILE A 76 -7.54 -11.84 10.40
C ILE A 76 -8.22 -13.21 10.47
N GLY A 77 -8.75 -13.59 11.63
CA GLY A 77 -9.41 -14.88 11.83
C GLY A 77 -10.57 -15.11 10.87
N SER A 78 -11.44 -14.11 10.72
CA SER A 78 -12.56 -14.15 9.76
C SER A 78 -12.09 -14.29 8.32
N TRP A 79 -11.02 -13.59 7.92
CA TRP A 79 -10.42 -13.73 6.58
C TRP A 79 -9.83 -15.13 6.34
N LEU A 80 -9.10 -15.66 7.33
CA LEU A 80 -8.51 -17.00 7.26
C LEU A 80 -9.61 -18.07 7.08
N LYS A 81 -10.67 -18.00 7.89
CA LYS A 81 -11.83 -18.91 7.78
C LYS A 81 -12.52 -18.79 6.43
N ALA A 82 -12.72 -17.57 5.93
CA ALA A 82 -13.37 -17.34 4.64
C ALA A 82 -12.57 -17.92 3.45
N ASN A 83 -11.24 -17.97 3.56
CA ASN A 83 -10.34 -18.51 2.55
C ASN A 83 -9.91 -19.96 2.83
N SER A 84 -10.63 -20.67 3.70
CA SER A 84 -10.41 -22.10 4.00
C SER A 84 -9.04 -22.44 4.60
N PHE A 85 -8.40 -21.49 5.27
CA PHE A 85 -7.21 -21.78 6.09
C PHE A 85 -7.60 -22.57 7.34
N ASN A 86 -6.74 -23.51 7.75
CA ASN A 86 -6.94 -24.24 9.00
C ASN A 86 -6.63 -23.35 10.20
N VAL A 87 -7.66 -22.98 10.95
CA VAL A 87 -7.56 -22.23 12.22
C VAL A 87 -7.99 -23.07 13.43
N ARG A 88 -8.07 -24.39 13.27
CA ARG A 88 -8.47 -25.36 14.31
C ARG A 88 -7.28 -26.21 14.75
N GLU A 89 -7.54 -27.19 15.62
CA GLU A 89 -6.52 -28.12 16.14
C GLU A 89 -5.52 -28.57 15.06
N GLN A 90 -4.24 -28.65 15.44
CA GLN A 90 -3.07 -28.92 14.57
C GLN A 90 -2.57 -27.73 13.70
N CYS A 91 -2.92 -26.48 14.02
CA CYS A 91 -2.19 -25.33 13.48
C CYS A 91 -0.70 -25.34 13.88
N GLY A 92 0.16 -24.83 13.00
CA GLY A 92 1.60 -24.72 13.25
C GLY A 92 2.44 -25.62 12.35
N GLY A 93 1.88 -26.08 11.23
CA GLY A 93 2.66 -26.65 10.15
C GLY A 93 3.69 -25.63 9.62
N SER A 94 4.66 -26.08 8.85
CA SER A 94 5.76 -25.23 8.35
C SER A 94 5.28 -24.01 7.54
N ASN A 95 4.04 -24.04 7.03
CA ASN A 95 3.47 -23.00 6.17
C ASN A 95 2.38 -22.16 6.88
N ASP A 96 2.19 -22.34 8.19
CA ASP A 96 1.12 -21.70 8.96
C ASP A 96 1.56 -20.43 9.71
N TRP A 97 2.79 -19.98 9.49
CA TRP A 97 3.42 -18.90 10.24
C TRP A 97 3.39 -17.58 9.47
N VAL A 98 3.00 -16.51 10.15
CA VAL A 98 2.93 -15.16 9.59
C VAL A 98 3.72 -14.20 10.46
N GLY A 99 4.62 -13.44 9.83
CA GLY A 99 5.42 -12.40 10.46
C GLY A 99 4.75 -11.03 10.42
N PHE A 100 4.87 -10.28 11.51
CA PHE A 100 4.32 -8.94 11.66
C PHE A 100 5.40 -7.96 12.10
N HIS A 101 5.41 -6.79 11.46
CA HIS A 101 6.30 -5.69 11.80
C HIS A 101 5.65 -4.66 12.73
N ASP A 102 4.31 -4.54 12.73
CA ASP A 102 3.58 -3.66 13.65
C ASP A 102 2.21 -4.27 13.97
N LEU A 103 1.95 -4.54 15.25
CA LEU A 103 0.68 -5.10 15.72
C LEU A 103 -0.35 -4.02 16.06
N THR A 104 0.08 -2.77 16.24
CA THR A 104 -0.77 -1.63 16.64
C THR A 104 -1.94 -1.42 15.68
N TYR A 105 -1.66 -1.55 14.38
CA TYR A 105 -2.68 -1.47 13.34
C TYR A 105 -3.77 -2.52 13.54
N PHE A 106 -3.38 -3.78 13.77
CA PHE A 106 -4.30 -4.91 13.90
C PHE A 106 -5.10 -4.84 15.20
N ASP A 107 -4.47 -4.46 16.32
CA ASP A 107 -5.15 -4.25 17.60
C ASP A 107 -6.24 -3.17 17.47
N LYS A 108 -5.92 -2.02 16.84
CA LYS A 108 -6.88 -0.92 16.61
C LYS A 108 -7.98 -1.30 15.63
N ALA A 109 -7.65 -2.03 14.56
CA ALA A 109 -8.60 -2.48 13.57
C ALA A 109 -9.60 -3.49 14.13
N GLU A 110 -9.15 -4.43 14.96
CA GLU A 110 -10.03 -5.39 15.65
C GLU A 110 -11.06 -4.65 16.54
N VAL A 111 -10.62 -3.64 17.30
CA VAL A 111 -11.50 -2.80 18.12
C VAL A 111 -12.47 -1.99 17.26
N LEU A 112 -12.00 -1.42 16.15
CA LEU A 112 -12.87 -0.66 15.24
C LEU A 112 -13.95 -1.55 14.63
N LEU A 113 -13.60 -2.74 14.15
CA LEU A 113 -14.56 -3.70 13.60
C LEU A 113 -15.62 -4.08 14.63
N LYS A 114 -15.21 -4.33 15.88
CA LYS A 114 -16.14 -4.63 16.98
C LYS A 114 -17.14 -3.51 17.24
N ASN A 115 -16.72 -2.26 17.06
CA ASN A 115 -17.53 -1.07 17.35
C ASN A 115 -18.26 -0.51 16.12
N THR A 116 -18.10 -1.10 14.94
CA THR A 116 -18.74 -0.63 13.71
C THR A 116 -19.92 -1.54 13.38
N THR A 117 -21.08 -0.97 13.07
CA THR A 117 -22.26 -1.76 12.71
C THR A 117 -22.05 -2.43 11.36
N LEU A 118 -22.75 -3.54 11.12
CA LEU A 118 -22.66 -4.24 9.83
C LEU A 118 -23.10 -3.35 8.65
N ASP A 119 -24.11 -2.50 8.85
CA ASP A 119 -24.60 -1.60 7.80
C ASP A 119 -23.59 -0.48 7.48
N ASP A 120 -22.90 0.06 8.50
CA ASP A 120 -21.79 0.99 8.28
C ASP A 120 -20.63 0.29 7.54
N LEU A 121 -20.27 -0.94 7.95
CA LEU A 121 -19.22 -1.73 7.29
C LEU A 121 -19.55 -2.00 5.82
N ARG A 122 -20.80 -2.37 5.50
CA ARG A 122 -21.26 -2.55 4.11
C ARG A 122 -21.06 -1.28 3.30
N THR A 123 -21.54 -0.14 3.83
CA THR A 123 -21.40 1.17 3.18
C THR A 123 -19.93 1.52 2.90
N ILE A 124 -19.05 1.25 3.87
CA ILE A 124 -17.61 1.51 3.74
C ILE A 124 -16.99 0.60 2.67
N VAL A 125 -17.27 -0.70 2.72
CA VAL A 125 -16.70 -1.69 1.78
C VAL A 125 -17.20 -1.45 0.35
N GLU A 126 -18.49 -1.15 0.17
CA GLU A 126 -19.08 -0.78 -1.12
C GLU A 126 -18.35 0.41 -1.72
N TYR A 127 -18.17 1.48 -0.94
CA TYR A 127 -17.41 2.64 -1.39
C TYR A 127 -15.95 2.28 -1.72
N LYS A 128 -15.24 1.53 -0.85
CA LYS A 128 -13.84 1.15 -1.09
C LYS A 128 -13.69 0.36 -2.39
N LEU A 129 -14.62 -0.55 -2.68
CA LEU A 129 -14.65 -1.32 -3.93
C LEU A 129 -14.91 -0.43 -5.15
N ILE A 130 -15.91 0.47 -5.08
CA ILE A 130 -16.21 1.43 -6.14
C ILE A 130 -15.01 2.34 -6.40
N HIS A 131 -14.40 2.85 -5.34
CA HIS A 131 -13.21 3.70 -5.40
C HIS A 131 -12.04 2.97 -6.09
N ALA A 132 -11.72 1.74 -5.66
CA ALA A 132 -10.66 0.92 -6.25
C ALA A 132 -10.92 0.62 -7.74
N SER A 133 -12.19 0.45 -8.11
CA SER A 133 -12.60 0.16 -9.48
C SER A 133 -12.72 1.40 -10.36
N SER A 134 -12.79 2.61 -9.77
CA SER A 134 -13.19 3.83 -10.47
C SER A 134 -12.36 4.16 -11.71
N LYS A 135 -11.06 3.82 -11.71
CA LYS A 135 -10.18 4.05 -12.88
C LYS A 135 -10.48 3.15 -14.09
N TYR A 136 -11.20 2.05 -13.87
CA TYR A 136 -11.49 1.01 -14.87
C TYR A 136 -12.92 1.03 -15.41
N LEU A 137 -13.81 1.81 -14.79
CA LEU A 137 -15.22 1.90 -15.16
C LEU A 137 -15.43 2.91 -16.30
N THR A 138 -16.64 3.45 -16.40
CA THR A 138 -17.01 4.44 -17.42
C THR A 138 -16.18 5.73 -17.31
N PRO A 139 -16.14 6.57 -18.36
CA PRO A 139 -15.41 7.83 -18.33
C PRO A 139 -15.78 8.71 -17.13
N GLU A 140 -17.04 8.73 -16.71
CA GLU A 140 -17.52 9.54 -15.59
C GLU A 140 -16.86 9.15 -14.27
N PHE A 141 -16.71 7.85 -14.00
CA PHE A 141 -16.00 7.35 -12.82
C PHE A 141 -14.52 7.71 -12.86
N ARG A 142 -13.88 7.52 -14.01
CA ARG A 142 -12.46 7.82 -14.18
C ARG A 142 -12.19 9.31 -14.02
N THR A 143 -13.02 10.17 -14.60
CA THR A 143 -12.92 11.63 -14.47
C THR A 143 -13.19 12.07 -13.03
N ALA A 144 -14.18 11.49 -12.32
CA ALA A 144 -14.41 11.79 -10.92
C ALA A 144 -13.20 11.42 -10.05
N ASN A 145 -12.60 10.24 -10.27
CA ASN A 145 -11.38 9.81 -9.60
C ASN A 145 -10.20 10.72 -9.93
N TRP A 146 -9.97 11.04 -11.20
CA TRP A 146 -8.90 11.92 -11.63
C TRP A 146 -9.06 13.34 -11.07
N ASN A 147 -10.27 13.90 -11.03
CA ASN A 147 -10.53 15.22 -10.45
C ASN A 147 -10.12 15.30 -8.97
N PHE A 148 -10.20 14.20 -8.22
CA PHE A 148 -9.78 14.17 -6.83
C PHE A 148 -8.34 13.69 -6.65
N PHE A 149 -7.89 12.60 -7.26
CA PHE A 149 -6.54 12.04 -7.03
C PHE A 149 -5.48 12.53 -8.01
N GLY A 150 -5.86 12.79 -9.26
CA GLY A 150 -4.96 13.25 -10.31
C GLY A 150 -4.72 14.76 -10.28
N LYS A 151 -5.82 15.55 -10.23
CA LYS A 151 -5.76 17.03 -10.15
C LYS A 151 -5.34 17.54 -8.78
N SER A 152 -5.73 16.87 -7.69
CA SER A 152 -5.33 17.35 -6.37
C SER A 152 -3.81 17.28 -6.24
N LYS A 153 -3.28 18.22 -5.47
CA LYS A 153 -1.91 18.75 -5.54
C LYS A 153 -0.75 17.75 -5.39
N LYS A 154 -0.98 16.44 -5.22
CA LYS A 154 0.09 15.43 -5.09
C LYS A 154 0.87 15.21 -6.39
N PHE A 155 0.23 15.31 -7.56
CA PHE A 155 0.91 15.03 -8.84
C PHE A 155 0.89 16.21 -9.82
N GLY A 156 0.07 17.24 -9.58
CA GLY A 156 0.08 18.48 -10.36
C GLY A 156 -0.25 18.31 -11.85
N VAL A 157 -0.88 17.20 -12.24
CA VAL A 157 -1.16 16.90 -13.64
C VAL A 157 -2.35 17.72 -14.10
N ALA A 158 -2.11 18.62 -15.06
CA ALA A 158 -3.12 19.58 -15.54
C ALA A 158 -4.22 18.93 -16.41
N VAL A 159 -3.96 17.76 -16.99
CA VAL A 159 -4.81 17.11 -18.00
C VAL A 159 -5.06 15.64 -17.64
N GLU A 160 -6.30 15.16 -17.84
CA GLU A 160 -6.63 13.75 -17.64
C GLU A 160 -5.85 12.91 -18.66
N PRO A 161 -5.18 11.82 -18.26
CA PRO A 161 -4.49 10.95 -19.21
C PRO A 161 -5.43 10.47 -20.32
N THR A 162 -4.91 10.40 -21.55
CA THR A 162 -5.64 9.77 -22.65
C THR A 162 -5.87 8.29 -22.35
N ARG A 163 -6.85 7.67 -23.03
CA ARG A 163 -7.11 6.23 -22.87
C ARG A 163 -5.88 5.39 -23.22
N GLU A 164 -5.13 5.80 -24.25
CA GLU A 164 -3.88 5.16 -24.66
C GLU A 164 -2.82 5.23 -23.57
N ALA A 165 -2.57 6.42 -23.02
CA ALA A 165 -1.59 6.61 -21.94
C ALA A 165 -1.97 5.81 -20.68
N PHE A 166 -3.27 5.76 -20.35
CA PHE A 166 -3.78 4.93 -19.27
C PHE A 166 -3.51 3.44 -19.53
N CYS A 167 -3.88 2.92 -20.71
CA CYS A 167 -3.69 1.52 -21.05
C CYS A 167 -2.21 1.13 -21.10
N ALA A 168 -1.33 1.98 -21.64
CA ALA A 168 0.11 1.74 -21.64
C ALA A 168 0.65 1.63 -20.21
N LYS A 169 0.23 2.53 -19.31
CA LYS A 169 0.60 2.46 -17.89
C LYS A 169 0.09 1.20 -17.20
N GLU A 170 -1.16 0.79 -17.43
CA GLU A 170 -1.70 -0.42 -16.81
C GLU A 170 -0.99 -1.69 -17.31
N VAL A 171 -0.59 -1.72 -18.59
CA VAL A 171 0.22 -2.82 -19.13
C VAL A 171 1.61 -2.83 -18.50
N ASP A 172 2.24 -1.68 -18.33
CA ASP A 172 3.54 -1.56 -17.65
C ASP A 172 3.45 -1.97 -16.17
N ASP A 173 2.43 -1.51 -15.43
CA ASP A 173 2.24 -1.84 -14.01
C ASP A 173 2.00 -3.33 -13.76
N VAL A 174 1.41 -4.06 -14.73
CA VAL A 174 1.05 -5.49 -14.59
C VAL A 174 2.06 -6.42 -15.28
N LEU A 175 2.58 -6.03 -16.43
CA LEU A 175 3.41 -6.85 -17.32
C LEU A 175 4.78 -6.21 -17.62
N GLY A 176 5.15 -5.11 -16.96
CA GLY A 176 6.37 -4.36 -17.25
C GLY A 176 7.65 -5.19 -17.15
N GLU A 177 7.72 -6.12 -16.19
CA GLU A 177 8.87 -7.04 -16.10
C GLU A 177 8.97 -7.98 -17.31
N LEU A 178 7.84 -8.49 -17.80
CA LEU A 178 7.79 -9.36 -18.97
C LEU A 178 8.17 -8.60 -20.25
N LEU A 179 7.67 -7.37 -20.39
CA LEU A 179 7.97 -6.50 -21.53
C LEU A 179 9.36 -5.86 -21.45
N GLY A 180 9.93 -5.81 -20.24
CA GLY A 180 11.23 -5.22 -19.97
C GLY A 180 12.35 -5.94 -20.71
N GLN A 181 12.25 -7.26 -20.92
CA GLN A 181 13.27 -8.01 -21.64
C GLN A 181 13.38 -7.56 -23.11
N ASP A 182 12.25 -7.41 -23.81
CA ASP A 182 12.23 -6.93 -25.20
C ASP A 182 12.79 -5.51 -25.31
N PHE A 183 12.48 -4.65 -24.32
CA PHE A 183 13.03 -3.30 -24.26
C PHE A 183 14.56 -3.33 -24.08
N ILE A 184 15.05 -4.12 -23.13
CA ILE A 184 16.48 -4.31 -22.88
C ILE A 184 17.17 -4.86 -24.13
N ASP A 185 16.63 -5.86 -24.82
CA ASP A 185 17.21 -6.40 -26.05
C ASP A 185 17.34 -5.34 -27.15
N ALA A 186 16.40 -4.38 -27.20
CA ALA A 186 16.42 -3.28 -28.17
C ALA A 186 17.43 -2.16 -27.83
N VAL A 187 17.65 -1.84 -26.55
CA VAL A 187 18.44 -0.65 -26.14
C VAL A 187 19.73 -0.96 -25.37
N TRP A 188 19.88 -2.18 -24.85
CA TRP A 188 20.99 -2.59 -23.99
C TRP A 188 22.15 -3.19 -24.79
N SER A 189 22.91 -2.31 -25.44
CA SER A 189 24.08 -2.73 -26.21
C SER A 189 25.18 -3.36 -25.33
N PRO A 190 26.08 -4.18 -25.89
CA PRO A 190 27.26 -4.68 -25.16
C PRO A 190 28.13 -3.57 -24.57
N GLY A 191 28.19 -2.40 -25.23
CA GLY A 191 28.89 -1.22 -24.71
C GLY A 191 28.21 -0.62 -23.49
N THR A 192 26.87 -0.54 -23.51
CA THR A 192 26.06 -0.08 -22.38
C THR A 192 26.23 -1.01 -21.18
N ALA A 193 26.12 -2.33 -21.41
CA ALA A 193 26.32 -3.35 -20.38
C ALA A 193 27.70 -3.21 -19.71
N LYS A 194 28.76 -3.11 -20.53
CA LYS A 194 30.13 -2.95 -20.03
C LYS A 194 30.32 -1.69 -19.21
N ALA A 195 29.78 -0.55 -19.67
CA ALA A 195 29.89 0.72 -18.95
C ALA A 195 29.16 0.67 -17.60
N ALA A 196 27.99 0.05 -17.54
CA ALA A 196 27.25 -0.15 -16.29
C ALA A 196 28.02 -1.06 -15.31
N ASP A 197 28.58 -2.17 -15.80
CA ASP A 197 29.40 -3.08 -14.99
C ASP A 197 30.65 -2.40 -14.43
N GLU A 198 31.34 -1.61 -15.25
CA GLU A 198 32.51 -0.83 -14.82
C GLU A 198 32.14 0.20 -13.75
N LEU A 199 31.01 0.88 -13.90
CA LEU A 199 30.49 1.81 -12.90
C LEU A 199 30.18 1.09 -11.57
N VAL A 200 29.47 -0.04 -11.61
CA VAL A 200 29.14 -0.81 -10.40
C VAL A 200 30.42 -1.28 -9.70
N LYS A 201 31.41 -1.77 -10.46
CA LYS A 201 32.72 -2.18 -9.89
C LYS A 201 33.45 -1.01 -9.25
N ALA A 202 33.47 0.15 -9.89
CA ALA A 202 34.09 1.35 -9.34
C ALA A 202 33.40 1.81 -8.04
N LEU A 203 32.05 1.79 -8.01
CA LEU A 203 31.27 2.14 -6.82
C LEU A 203 31.54 1.17 -5.67
N LYS A 204 31.51 -0.15 -5.93
CA LYS A 204 31.85 -1.18 -4.94
C LYS A 204 33.25 -0.98 -4.38
N SER A 205 34.25 -0.80 -5.25
CA SER A 205 35.63 -0.56 -4.83
C SER A 205 35.75 0.69 -3.95
N SER A 206 35.11 1.79 -4.34
CA SER A 206 35.14 3.03 -3.57
C SER A 206 34.49 2.85 -2.19
N PHE A 207 33.37 2.14 -2.11
CA PHE A 207 32.71 1.82 -0.85
C PHE A 207 33.57 0.94 0.05
N SER A 208 34.17 -0.13 -0.49
CA SER A 208 35.06 -1.01 0.26
C SER A 208 36.28 -0.26 0.81
N THR A 209 36.90 0.61 0.01
CA THR A 209 38.00 1.47 0.48
C THR A 209 37.52 2.41 1.58
N GLY A 210 36.33 3.00 1.45
CA GLY A 210 35.73 3.83 2.50
C GLY A 210 35.55 3.06 3.81
N ILE A 211 34.90 1.90 3.78
CA ILE A 211 34.68 1.05 4.97
C ILE A 211 36.00 0.65 5.63
N ALA A 212 37.02 0.31 4.84
CA ALA A 212 38.33 -0.07 5.36
C ALA A 212 39.08 1.07 6.05
N THR A 213 38.78 2.33 5.72
CA THR A 213 39.55 3.50 6.15
C THR A 213 38.81 4.42 7.14
N VAL A 214 37.51 4.24 7.34
CA VAL A 214 36.75 5.08 8.29
C VAL A 214 37.12 4.77 9.74
N ASP A 215 37.49 5.81 10.49
CA ASP A 215 37.99 5.68 11.88
C ASP A 215 36.89 5.37 12.90
N TRP A 216 35.62 5.58 12.54
CA TRP A 216 34.49 5.42 13.47
C TRP A 216 33.96 3.98 13.57
N LEU A 217 34.33 3.09 12.64
CA LEU A 217 34.01 1.67 12.72
C LEU A 217 35.03 0.93 13.59
N ASP A 218 34.59 -0.09 14.33
CA ASP A 218 35.50 -1.01 15.01
C ASP A 218 36.02 -2.11 14.05
N ASN A 219 37.05 -2.84 14.48
CA ASN A 219 37.69 -3.87 13.65
C ASN A 219 36.76 -5.06 13.37
N SER A 220 35.90 -5.44 14.32
CA SER A 220 34.94 -6.54 14.14
C SER A 220 33.89 -6.22 13.07
N THR A 221 33.39 -4.98 13.06
CA THR A 221 32.40 -4.50 12.10
C THR A 221 33.04 -4.32 10.73
N ARG A 222 34.25 -3.74 10.67
CA ARG A 222 35.03 -3.68 9.41
C ARG A 222 35.28 -5.06 8.81
N ALA A 223 35.53 -6.09 9.63
CA ALA A 223 35.78 -7.45 9.16
C ALA A 223 34.51 -8.15 8.66
N ASN A 224 33.33 -7.81 9.18
CA ASN A 224 32.05 -8.36 8.72
C ASN A 224 31.55 -7.70 7.42
N GLU A 225 31.87 -6.42 7.21
CA GLU A 225 31.50 -5.66 6.02
C GLU A 225 32.52 -5.81 4.87
N ALA A 226 33.73 -6.29 5.18
CA ALA A 226 34.75 -6.60 4.20
C ALA A 226 34.53 -8.02 3.66
N VAL A 227 33.78 -8.14 2.54
CA VAL A 227 33.67 -9.23 1.53
C VAL A 227 32.17 -9.39 1.16
N GLN A 228 31.65 -9.11 -0.06
CA GLN A 228 32.03 -9.50 -1.44
C GLN A 228 31.81 -8.38 -2.49
#